data_AF-A0A7W0QF34-F1
#
_entry.id   AF-A0A7W0QF34-F1
#
_cell.length_a   1.000
_cell.length_b   1.000
_cell.length_c   1.000
_cell.angle_alpha   90.00
_cell.angle_beta   90.00
_cell.angle_gamma   90.00
#
_symmetry.space_group_name_H-M   'P 1'
#
loop_
_entity.id
_entity.type
_entity.pdbx_description
1 polymer ?
#
loop_
_entity_poly.entity_id
_entity_poly.type
_entity_poly.pdbx_seq_one_letter_code
_entity_poly.pdbx_strand_id
1 'polypeptide(L)'
;MVTSDKSPGVALSEQIGGSRTPAKGGRSLVVMKSHTALDTSTLGVGKMAFQYVSRGQASVTRCFEDLRAKDPSATGVLTLRFAVGVKGAVVDAHVDGFNREVASCVQSAMSTWTFSAPDKQTRFELVLDLVIG
;
A
#
# COMPACT_ATOMS: atom_id res chain seq x y z
N MET A 1 -13.26 -25.14 30.82
CA MET A 1 -12.51 -25.94 29.84
C MET A 1 -12.88 -25.46 28.44
N VAL A 2 -11.89 -25.44 27.53
CA VAL A 2 -11.80 -24.93 26.13
C VAL A 2 -11.83 -23.39 25.98
N THR A 3 -10.75 -22.60 25.80
CA THR A 3 -9.55 -22.50 24.91
C THR A 3 -9.78 -21.84 23.54
N SER A 4 -9.11 -20.69 23.35
CA SER A 4 -8.53 -20.05 22.14
C SER A 4 -9.33 -19.99 20.82
N ASP A 5 -9.41 -18.81 20.18
CA ASP A 5 -8.54 -18.54 19.01
C ASP A 5 -8.43 -17.05 18.61
N LYS A 6 -7.31 -16.77 17.95
CA LYS A 6 -6.61 -15.55 17.58
C LYS A 6 -7.12 -14.95 16.26
N SER A 7 -7.20 -13.63 16.16
CA SER A 7 -6.89 -12.88 14.92
C SER A 7 -6.79 -11.36 15.17
N PRO A 8 -5.58 -10.79 15.36
CA PRO A 8 -5.36 -9.36 15.20
C PRO A 8 -5.03 -9.09 13.73
N GLY A 9 -6.05 -8.77 12.92
CA GLY A 9 -5.88 -8.53 11.47
C GLY A 9 -6.99 -7.72 10.79
N VAL A 10 -7.95 -7.21 11.56
CA VAL A 10 -9.09 -6.40 11.12
C VAL A 10 -9.25 -5.34 12.22
N ALA A 11 -9.21 -4.03 12.01
CA ALA A 11 -9.61 -3.24 10.88
C ALA A 11 -8.72 -1.98 10.80
N LEU A 12 -7.80 -1.93 9.83
CA LEU A 12 -7.18 -0.65 9.48
C LEU A 12 -8.11 0.18 8.58
N SER A 13 -9.08 -0.47 7.94
CA SER A 13 -10.13 0.14 7.10
C SER A 13 -11.04 1.10 7.87
N GLU A 14 -11.23 0.89 9.18
CA GLU A 14 -12.10 1.72 10.01
C GLU A 14 -11.40 2.96 10.60
N GLN A 15 -10.07 3.01 10.64
CA GLN A 15 -9.33 4.16 11.21
C GLN A 15 -9.12 5.32 10.23
N ILE A 16 -9.43 5.14 8.94
CA ILE A 16 -9.33 6.17 7.91
C ILE A 16 -10.69 6.83 7.64
N GLY A 17 -11.56 6.85 8.66
CA GLY A 17 -12.87 7.53 8.67
C GLY A 17 -12.75 9.05 8.73
N GLY A 18 -12.09 9.65 7.74
CA GLY A 18 -12.13 11.09 7.50
C GLY A 18 -13.42 11.44 6.76
N SER A 19 -14.48 11.75 7.49
CA SER A 19 -15.75 12.28 6.98
C SER A 19 -15.53 13.51 6.10
N ARG A 20 -15.52 13.31 4.77
CA ARG A 20 -15.78 14.37 3.79
C ARG A 20 -16.79 13.88 2.79
N THR A 21 -17.96 14.49 2.85
CA THR A 21 -19.13 14.36 1.98
C THR A 21 -18.74 14.06 0.51
N PRO A 22 -19.42 13.13 -0.17
CA PRO A 22 -19.08 12.72 -1.53
C PRO A 22 -19.41 13.84 -2.53
N ALA A 23 -18.38 14.34 -3.20
CA ALA A 23 -18.57 15.09 -4.44
C ALA A 23 -18.92 14.07 -5.54
N LYS A 24 -19.94 14.34 -6.35
CA LYS A 24 -20.33 13.52 -7.50
C LYS A 24 -19.12 13.25 -8.40
N GLY A 25 -18.64 12.01 -8.39
CA GLY A 25 -17.47 11.52 -9.10
C GLY A 25 -16.86 10.39 -8.28
N GLY A 26 -17.03 9.13 -8.74
CA GLY A 26 -16.59 7.96 -7.98
C GLY A 26 -15.12 8.09 -7.60
N ARG A 27 -14.84 8.21 -6.29
CA ARG A 27 -13.48 8.50 -5.80
C ARG A 27 -12.60 7.28 -6.04
N SER A 28 -11.35 7.52 -6.42
CA SER A 28 -10.36 6.45 -6.54
C SER A 28 -10.11 5.86 -5.17
N LEU A 29 -10.31 4.54 -5.03
CA LEU A 29 -10.01 3.81 -3.82
C LEU A 29 -8.78 2.93 -4.04
N VAL A 30 -7.80 3.12 -3.18
CA VAL A 30 -6.64 2.21 -3.05
C VAL A 30 -6.86 1.38 -1.82
N VAL A 31 -7.18 0.10 -2.01
CA VAL A 31 -7.44 -0.86 -0.93
C VAL A 31 -6.25 -1.79 -0.81
N MET A 32 -5.59 -1.80 0.35
CA MET A 32 -4.53 -2.77 0.60
C MET A 32 -5.16 -4.12 0.95
N LYS A 33 -4.99 -5.09 0.04
CA LYS A 33 -5.56 -6.43 0.13
C LYS A 33 -4.73 -7.34 1.02
N SER A 34 -3.41 -7.28 0.87
CA SER A 34 -2.47 -8.01 1.71
C SER A 34 -1.16 -7.25 1.87
N HIS A 35 -0.47 -7.55 2.97
CA HIS A 35 0.87 -7.07 3.25
C HIS A 35 1.63 -8.21 3.90
N THR A 36 2.84 -8.49 3.42
CA THR A 36 3.66 -9.56 3.95
C THR A 36 5.10 -9.08 4.00
N ALA A 37 5.79 -9.31 5.13
CA ALA A 37 7.24 -9.23 5.13
C ALA A 37 7.74 -10.56 4.59
N LEU A 38 8.54 -10.49 3.52
CA LEU A 38 9.14 -11.68 2.91
C LEU A 38 10.27 -12.24 3.80
N ASP A 39 10.76 -11.45 4.75
CA ASP A 39 11.66 -11.86 5.82
C ASP A 39 10.89 -12.13 7.12
N THR A 40 11.29 -13.17 7.86
CA THR A 40 10.71 -13.57 9.17
C THR A 40 10.95 -12.49 10.24
N SER A 41 10.17 -11.43 10.21
CA SER A 41 10.13 -10.38 11.24
C SER A 41 8.68 -9.92 11.39
N THR A 42 7.88 -10.81 11.97
CA THR A 42 6.43 -10.67 12.19
C THR A 42 6.06 -9.43 13.02
N LEU A 43 7.00 -8.86 13.77
CA LEU A 43 6.80 -7.67 14.61
C LEU A 43 7.00 -6.33 13.87
N GLY A 44 7.51 -6.34 12.63
CA GLY A 44 7.71 -5.12 11.81
C GLY A 44 6.64 -4.86 10.74
N VAL A 45 5.84 -5.87 10.39
CA VAL A 45 4.95 -5.83 9.21
C VAL A 45 3.75 -4.91 9.41
N GLY A 46 3.11 -4.98 10.58
CA GLY A 46 1.95 -4.13 10.89
C GLY A 46 2.28 -2.64 10.95
N LYS A 47 3.44 -2.29 11.52
CA LYS A 47 3.93 -0.90 11.57
C LYS A 47 4.27 -0.39 10.17
N MET A 48 4.84 -1.23 9.32
CA MET A 48 5.12 -0.90 7.92
C MET A 48 3.86 -0.75 7.07
N ALA A 49 2.89 -1.65 7.22
CA ALA A 49 1.59 -1.53 6.57
C ALA A 49 0.88 -0.23 6.98
N PHE A 50 0.91 0.12 8.28
CA PHE A 50 0.38 1.38 8.78
C PHE A 50 1.08 2.61 8.19
N GLN A 51 2.42 2.57 8.08
CA GLN A 51 3.17 3.67 7.48
C GLN A 51 2.92 3.80 5.98
N TYR A 52 2.74 2.68 5.29
CA TYR A 52 2.33 2.68 3.89
C TYR A 52 0.95 3.34 3.73
N VAL A 53 -0.04 2.97 4.53
CA VAL A 53 -1.37 3.64 4.53
C VAL A 53 -1.23 5.13 4.82
N SER A 54 -0.40 5.49 5.80
CA SER A 54 -0.28 6.88 6.23
C SER A 54 0.49 7.78 5.25
N ARG A 55 1.46 7.23 4.51
CA ARG A 55 2.44 8.03 3.73
C ARG A 55 2.55 7.61 2.27
N GLY A 56 2.52 6.30 2.00
CA GLY A 56 2.65 5.76 0.64
C GLY A 56 1.35 5.84 -0.16
N GLN A 57 0.21 5.63 0.50
CA GLN A 57 -1.11 5.55 -0.15
C GLN A 57 -1.43 6.80 -0.98
N ALA A 58 -1.12 8.00 -0.48
CA ALA A 58 -1.39 9.24 -1.21
C ALA A 58 -0.71 9.28 -2.59
N SER A 59 0.54 8.80 -2.68
CA SER A 59 1.27 8.76 -3.94
C SER A 59 0.73 7.70 -4.90
N VAL A 60 0.30 6.54 -4.39
CA VAL A 60 -0.35 5.50 -5.21
C VAL A 60 -1.72 5.97 -5.71
N THR A 61 -2.52 6.60 -4.85
CA THR A 61 -3.80 7.19 -5.22
C THR A 61 -3.62 8.21 -6.33
N ARG A 62 -2.62 9.08 -6.23
CA ARG A 62 -2.32 10.08 -7.28
C ARG A 62 -2.00 9.42 -8.62
N CYS A 63 -1.11 8.42 -8.64
CA CYS A 63 -0.79 7.68 -9.87
C CYS A 63 -2.04 7.02 -10.49
N PHE A 64 -2.94 6.50 -9.65
CA PHE A 64 -4.18 5.89 -10.11
C PHE A 64 -5.20 6.92 -10.60
N GLU A 65 -5.31 8.08 -9.95
CA GLU A 65 -6.14 9.20 -10.41
C GLU A 65 -5.68 9.74 -11.76
N ASP A 66 -4.37 9.85 -11.99
CA ASP A 66 -3.80 10.27 -13.27
C ASP A 66 -4.15 9.28 -14.40
N LEU A 67 -4.14 7.97 -14.11
CA LEU A 67 -4.63 6.95 -15.04
C LEU A 67 -6.14 7.10 -15.27
N ARG A 68 -6.92 7.32 -14.21
CA ARG A 68 -8.38 7.43 -14.31
C ARG A 68 -8.87 8.68 -15.04
N ALA A 69 -8.06 9.74 -15.07
CA ALA A 69 -8.31 10.88 -15.94
C ALA A 69 -8.31 10.49 -17.42
N LYS A 70 -7.58 9.44 -17.81
CA LYS A 70 -7.52 8.90 -19.17
C LYS A 70 -8.48 7.73 -19.38
N ASP A 71 -8.60 6.84 -18.40
CA ASP A 71 -9.50 5.69 -18.38
C ASP A 71 -10.32 5.67 -17.09
N PRO A 72 -11.52 6.29 -17.09
CA PRO A 72 -12.37 6.37 -15.91
C PRO A 72 -12.76 5.02 -15.31
N SER A 73 -12.69 3.96 -16.12
CA SER A 73 -13.03 2.57 -15.76
C SER A 73 -11.84 1.74 -15.29
N ALA A 74 -10.64 2.32 -15.28
CA ALA A 74 -9.43 1.64 -14.85
C ALA A 74 -9.61 1.09 -13.43
N THR A 75 -9.48 -0.22 -13.31
CA THR A 75 -9.48 -0.97 -12.05
C THR A 75 -8.50 -2.14 -12.20
N GLY A 76 -7.90 -2.57 -11.09
CA GLY A 76 -6.98 -3.71 -11.13
C GLY A 76 -6.08 -3.81 -9.92
N VAL A 77 -5.21 -4.82 -9.94
CA VAL A 77 -4.32 -5.13 -8.83
C VAL A 77 -2.92 -4.59 -9.11
N LEU A 78 -2.29 -4.04 -8.08
CA LEU A 78 -0.85 -3.74 -8.03
C LEU A 78 -0.16 -4.58 -6.95
N THR A 79 0.98 -5.16 -7.30
CA THR A 79 1.86 -5.86 -6.37
C THR A 79 3.16 -5.08 -6.26
N LEU A 80 3.42 -4.52 -5.09
CA LEU A 80 4.61 -3.74 -4.79
C LEU A 80 5.57 -4.62 -4.00
N ARG A 81 6.78 -4.81 -4.51
CA ARG A 81 7.84 -5.57 -3.87
C ARG A 81 9.02 -4.64 -3.65
N PHE A 82 9.45 -4.47 -2.40
CA PHE A 82 10.54 -3.57 -2.08
C PHE A 82 11.21 -3.96 -0.78
N ALA A 83 12.41 -3.45 -0.54
CA ALA A 83 13.07 -3.54 0.74
C ALA A 83 13.13 -2.17 1.42
N VAL A 84 13.12 -2.15 2.74
CA VAL A 84 13.47 -0.96 3.52
C VAL A 84 14.84 -1.21 4.14
N GLY A 85 15.80 -0.36 3.80
CA GLY A 85 17.13 -0.40 4.38
C GLY A 85 17.15 0.11 5.83
N VAL A 86 18.25 -0.12 6.56
CA VAL A 86 18.43 0.30 7.97
C VAL A 86 18.33 1.80 8.22
N LYS A 87 18.31 2.63 7.17
CA LYS A 87 18.08 4.09 7.25
C LYS A 87 16.60 4.47 7.06
N GLY A 88 15.72 3.51 6.85
CA GLY A 88 14.29 3.74 6.56
C GLY A 88 13.99 4.06 5.09
N ALA A 89 15.00 4.16 4.24
CA ALA A 89 14.82 4.38 2.80
C ALA A 89 14.38 3.10 2.08
N VAL A 90 13.51 3.25 1.09
CA VAL A 90 13.16 2.16 0.16
C VAL A 90 14.32 1.86 -0.76
N VAL A 91 14.63 0.58 -0.92
CA VAL A 91 15.61 0.02 -1.85
C VAL A 91 14.97 -1.18 -2.58
N ASP A 92 15.52 -1.57 -3.73
CA ASP A 92 15.03 -2.70 -4.52
C ASP A 92 13.52 -2.63 -4.85
N ALA A 93 13.01 -1.44 -5.17
CA ALA A 93 11.60 -1.24 -5.48
C ALA A 93 11.22 -1.81 -6.85
N HIS A 94 10.23 -2.68 -6.87
CA HIS A 94 9.64 -3.30 -8.05
C HIS A 94 8.13 -3.28 -7.94
N VAL A 95 7.45 -2.95 -9.05
CA VAL A 95 5.99 -2.87 -9.10
C VAL A 95 5.49 -3.66 -10.28
N ASP A 96 4.64 -4.64 -10.00
CA ASP A 96 3.87 -5.36 -11.01
C ASP A 96 2.43 -4.87 -10.96
N GLY A 97 1.82 -4.69 -12.12
CA GLY A 97 0.48 -4.13 -12.21
C GLY A 97 -0.22 -4.44 -13.50
N PHE A 98 -1.54 -4.29 -13.48
CA PHE A 98 -2.40 -4.41 -14.66
C PHE A 98 -2.06 -3.38 -15.75
N ASN A 99 -1.47 -2.23 -15.38
CA ASN A 99 -1.11 -1.15 -16.29
C ASN A 99 0.33 -0.70 -16.04
N ARG A 100 1.15 -0.64 -17.11
CA ARG A 100 2.57 -0.26 -17.02
C ARG A 100 2.80 1.19 -16.62
N GLU A 101 1.93 2.12 -17.05
CA GLU A 101 2.05 3.54 -16.73
C GLU A 101 1.83 3.77 -15.23
N VAL A 102 0.78 3.16 -14.66
CA VAL A 102 0.51 3.23 -13.22
C VAL A 102 1.63 2.55 -12.43
N ALA A 103 2.11 1.38 -12.87
CA ALA A 103 3.20 0.67 -12.21
C ALA A 103 4.49 1.51 -12.19
N SER A 104 4.85 2.13 -13.31
CA SER A 104 6.03 3.00 -13.41
C SER A 104 5.91 4.27 -12.56
N CYS A 105 4.72 4.87 -12.49
CA CYS A 105 4.45 6.02 -11.63
C CYS A 105 4.64 5.65 -10.15
N VAL A 106 4.03 4.54 -9.73
CA VAL A 106 4.14 4.05 -8.35
C VAL A 106 5.57 3.69 -8.01
N GLN A 107 6.29 2.99 -8.89
CA GLN A 107 7.70 2.64 -8.66
C GLN A 107 8.57 3.88 -8.48
N SER A 108 8.33 4.93 -9.27
CA SER A 108 9.04 6.21 -9.13
C SER A 108 8.72 6.88 -7.80
N ALA A 109 7.46 6.88 -7.39
CA ALA A 109 7.05 7.43 -6.09
C ALA A 109 7.64 6.63 -4.90
N MET A 110 7.75 5.31 -5.02
CA MET A 110 8.34 4.45 -3.99
C MET A 110 9.77 4.86 -3.63
N SER A 111 10.54 5.33 -4.62
CA SER A 111 11.92 5.79 -4.40
C SER A 111 12.01 6.98 -3.43
N THR A 112 10.94 7.76 -3.28
CA THR A 112 10.87 8.91 -2.38
C THR A 112 10.28 8.55 -1.02
N TRP A 113 9.81 7.32 -0.82
CA TRP A 113 9.21 6.90 0.44
C TRP A 113 10.26 6.72 1.52
N THR A 114 9.97 7.28 2.70
CA THR A 114 10.78 7.10 3.89
C THR A 114 9.94 6.51 5.00
N PHE A 115 10.35 5.33 5.44
CA PHE A 115 9.77 4.56 6.51
C PHE A 115 10.60 4.69 7.78
N SER A 116 10.08 4.21 8.91
CA SER A 116 10.91 4.01 10.09
C SER A 116 12.00 2.99 9.80
N ALA A 117 13.23 3.35 10.14
CA ALA A 117 14.39 2.47 10.06
C ALA A 117 14.13 1.15 10.82
N PRO A 118 14.16 -0.01 10.14
CA PRO A 118 14.23 -1.31 10.78
C PRO A 118 15.66 -1.63 11.24
N ASP A 119 15.81 -2.55 12.20
CA ASP A 119 17.13 -3.00 12.71
C ASP A 119 17.98 -3.70 11.64
N LYS A 120 17.33 -4.25 10.61
CA LYS A 120 17.95 -4.89 9.46
C LYS A 120 17.15 -4.59 8.20
N GLN A 121 17.80 -4.69 7.04
CA GLN A 121 17.09 -4.62 5.76
C GLN A 121 15.97 -5.67 5.74
N THR A 122 14.76 -5.22 5.43
CA THR A 122 13.57 -6.08 5.46
C THR A 122 12.81 -5.91 4.15
N ARG A 123 12.47 -7.02 3.50
CA ARG A 123 11.66 -7.05 2.28
C ARG A 123 10.18 -7.12 2.60
N PHE A 124 9.41 -6.37 1.82
CA PHE A 124 7.97 -6.25 1.90
C PHE A 124 7.35 -6.52 0.55
N GLU A 125 6.22 -7.19 0.59
CA GLU A 125 5.29 -7.33 -0.51
C GLU A 125 3.94 -6.75 -0.07
N LEU A 126 3.41 -5.80 -0.85
CA LEU A 126 2.10 -5.21 -0.66
C LEU A 126 1.25 -5.50 -1.89
N VAL A 127 0.03 -6.01 -1.69
CA VAL A 127 -0.94 -6.20 -2.76
C VAL A 127 -2.06 -5.19 -2.57
N LEU A 128 -2.31 -4.41 -3.61
CA LEU A 128 -3.27 -3.31 -3.62
C LEU A 128 -4.33 -3.58 -4.68
N ASP A 129 -5.60 -3.48 -4.31
CA ASP A 129 -6.73 -3.38 -5.23
C ASP A 129 -7.01 -1.89 -5.51
N LEU A 130 -6.94 -1.51 -6.79
CA LEU A 130 -7.32 -0.20 -7.29
C LEU A 130 -8.74 -0.29 -7.85
N VAL A 131 -9.70 0.33 -7.16
CA VAL A 131 -11.13 0.26 -7.51
C VAL A 131 -11.79 1.64 -7.45
N ILE A 132 -13.02 1.70 -7.94
CA ILE A 132 -13.86 2.90 -7.89
C ILE A 132 -14.82 2.77 -6.72
N GLY A 133 -14.87 3.80 -5.87
CA GLY A 133 -15.82 3.93 -4.75
C GLY A 133 -17.06 4.75 -5.08
#